data_AF-A0A1E3PH40-F1
#
_entry.id   AF-A0A1E3PH40-F1
#
_cell.length_a   1.000
_cell.length_b   1.000
_cell.length_c   1.000
_cell.angle_alpha   90.00
_cell.angle_beta   90.00
_cell.angle_gamma   90.00
#
_symmetry.space_group_name_H-M   'P 1'
#
loop_
_entity.id
_entity.type
_entity.pdbx_description
1 polymer ?
#
loop_
_entity_poly.entity_id
_entity_poly.type
_entity_poly.pdbx_seq_one_letter_code
_entity_poly.pdbx_strand_id
1 'polypeptide(L)'
;MLQSIKSVSPLRTQFLTGSYFGIRRLYSDKPKQSKESNNVESNDSTVREDNNLSPSESCASQLEATSREFIKVRDDYLKSIADFRNLQASTKREIDDTKQRVLKWFARDLMETVDHFDSALQKIPPEWKLEGYVATDLHANPKLLELFELYEGMQLTQNVLEKTLAAYGLTKFDPVGLKFDPVLHVKVREVFADETGMHPGTVAKVLETGFIWKGQCLRPAKVEVTVENNEEERSDVETE
;
A
#
# COMPACT_ATOMS: atom_id res chain seq x y z
N MET A 1 53.35 -57.89 -7.15
CA MET A 1 53.48 -56.95 -6.01
C MET A 1 52.08 -56.42 -5.73
N LEU A 2 51.23 -57.05 -4.93
CA LEU A 2 51.24 -57.21 -3.47
C LEU A 2 51.24 -55.89 -2.68
N GLN A 3 50.22 -55.80 -1.82
CA GLN A 3 50.00 -54.96 -0.62
C GLN A 3 49.31 -53.60 -0.83
N SER A 4 48.09 -53.31 -0.34
CA SER A 4 47.40 -53.56 0.95
C SER A 4 47.60 -52.46 1.99
N ILE A 5 46.48 -52.09 2.65
CA ILE A 5 46.31 -51.53 4.00
C ILE A 5 46.20 -50.00 4.21
N LYS A 6 44.95 -49.61 4.54
CA LYS A 6 44.45 -48.80 5.69
C LYS A 6 45.12 -47.45 6.01
N SER A 7 44.30 -46.39 6.10
CA SER A 7 43.88 -45.87 7.41
C SER A 7 42.83 -44.76 7.27
N VAL A 8 41.75 -44.94 8.03
CA VAL A 8 40.77 -43.92 8.40
C VAL A 8 41.33 -43.18 9.60
N SER A 9 41.22 -41.86 9.67
CA SER A 9 41.48 -41.07 10.87
C SER A 9 40.54 -39.85 10.92
N PRO A 10 40.04 -39.46 12.11
CA PRO A 10 38.82 -38.68 12.24
C PRO A 10 39.06 -37.16 12.26
N LEU A 11 38.15 -36.41 11.63
CA LEU A 11 38.06 -34.96 11.80
C LEU A 11 37.46 -34.66 13.18
N ARG A 12 38.36 -34.37 14.11
CA ARG A 12 38.12 -33.87 15.46
C ARG A 12 37.52 -32.46 15.38
N THR A 13 36.21 -32.34 15.49
CA THR A 13 35.53 -31.06 15.70
C THR A 13 35.81 -30.58 17.12
N GLN A 14 36.60 -29.52 17.23
CA GLN A 14 36.80 -28.78 18.47
C GLN A 14 35.52 -28.00 18.77
N PHE A 15 34.81 -28.38 19.83
CA PHE A 15 33.70 -27.58 20.37
C PHE A 15 34.29 -26.33 21.02
N LEU A 16 34.06 -25.16 20.42
CA LEU A 16 34.29 -23.88 21.07
C LEU A 16 33.26 -23.70 22.19
N THR A 17 33.75 -23.70 23.43
CA THR A 17 33.07 -23.15 24.60
C THR A 17 33.05 -21.64 24.48
N GLY A 18 31.88 -21.02 24.30
CA GLY A 18 31.78 -19.57 24.20
C GLY A 18 30.35 -19.03 24.19
N SER A 19 29.90 -18.59 25.36
CA SER A 19 28.88 -17.55 25.61
C SER A 19 27.44 -17.82 25.16
N TYR A 20 26.64 -18.34 26.08
CA TYR A 20 25.17 -18.27 26.04
C TYR A 20 24.72 -16.80 26.20
N PHE A 21 24.51 -16.09 25.09
CA PHE A 21 23.70 -14.88 25.09
C PHE A 21 22.22 -15.29 25.06
N GLY A 22 21.62 -15.42 26.24
CA GLY A 22 20.21 -15.73 26.43
C GLY A 22 19.31 -14.60 25.92
N ILE A 23 18.44 -14.91 24.97
CA ILE A 23 17.34 -14.05 24.54
C ILE A 23 16.32 -14.02 25.70
N ARG A 24 16.26 -12.91 26.44
CA ARG A 24 15.23 -12.66 27.45
C ARG A 24 13.87 -12.49 26.76
N ARG A 25 12.93 -13.40 27.01
CA ARG A 25 11.49 -13.14 26.79
C ARG A 25 11.04 -12.10 27.83
N LEU A 26 10.55 -10.96 27.36
CA LEU A 26 9.81 -10.01 28.19
C LEU A 26 8.43 -10.60 28.50
N TYR A 27 8.25 -11.11 29.72
CA TYR A 27 6.94 -11.19 30.35
C TYR A 27 6.87 -10.10 31.42
N SER A 28 5.84 -9.27 31.35
CA SER A 28 5.60 -8.16 32.26
C SER A 28 5.09 -8.66 33.62
N ASP A 29 5.78 -8.29 34.70
CA ASP A 29 5.34 -8.47 36.08
C ASP A 29 4.20 -7.50 36.45
N LYS A 30 3.15 -8.03 37.11
CA LYS A 30 2.73 -7.70 38.49
C LYS A 30 1.30 -8.23 38.80
N PRO A 31 1.08 -9.01 39.86
CA PRO A 31 -0.25 -9.26 40.39
C PRO A 31 -0.67 -8.14 41.36
N LYS A 32 -1.88 -7.60 41.18
CA LYS A 32 -2.53 -6.69 42.15
C LYS A 32 -3.26 -7.52 43.22
N GLN A 33 -2.96 -7.24 44.48
CA GLN A 33 -3.77 -7.63 45.63
C GLN A 33 -5.02 -6.72 45.74
N SER A 34 -6.17 -7.32 45.98
CA SER A 34 -7.29 -6.69 46.71
C SER A 34 -8.07 -7.76 47.46
N LYS A 35 -8.26 -7.54 48.77
CA LYS A 35 -9.03 -8.34 49.73
C LYS A 35 -10.51 -7.89 49.75
N GLU A 36 -11.31 -8.71 50.45
CA GLU A 36 -12.71 -8.59 50.92
C GLU A 36 -13.75 -9.25 50.01
N SER A 37 -14.22 -10.48 50.31
CA SER A 37 -15.09 -10.96 51.41
C SER A 37 -16.59 -10.80 51.09
N ASN A 38 -17.30 -11.91 50.86
CA ASN A 38 -18.43 -12.31 51.71
C ASN A 38 -18.94 -13.74 51.41
N ASN A 39 -19.21 -14.43 52.52
CA ASN A 39 -19.74 -15.77 52.76
C ASN A 39 -21.07 -16.09 52.05
N VAL A 40 -21.30 -17.38 51.74
CA VAL A 40 -22.38 -18.21 52.33
C VAL A 40 -21.93 -19.68 52.34
N GLU A 41 -21.98 -20.30 53.52
CA GLU A 41 -21.78 -21.73 53.80
C GLU A 41 -22.85 -22.62 53.16
N SER A 42 -22.53 -23.87 52.83
CA SER A 42 -23.36 -25.05 53.17
C SER A 42 -22.58 -26.34 52.88
N ASN A 43 -22.31 -27.08 53.96
CA ASN A 43 -21.96 -28.50 53.96
C ASN A 43 -23.04 -29.32 53.23
N ASP A 44 -22.67 -30.40 52.52
CA ASP A 44 -23.20 -31.72 52.88
C ASP A 44 -22.39 -32.90 52.30
N SER A 45 -22.15 -33.85 53.22
CA SER A 45 -21.92 -35.29 53.08
C SER A 45 -21.34 -35.92 51.80
N THR A 46 -20.18 -36.54 52.00
CA THR A 46 -19.92 -37.97 51.76
C THR A 46 -20.98 -38.78 51.01
N VAL A 47 -20.62 -39.28 49.82
CA VAL A 47 -20.97 -40.64 49.41
C VAL A 47 -19.70 -41.34 48.97
N ARG A 48 -19.26 -42.28 49.81
CA ARG A 48 -18.41 -43.40 49.40
C ARG A 48 -19.31 -44.30 48.57
N GLU A 49 -18.99 -44.50 47.30
CA GLU A 49 -19.51 -45.64 46.55
C GLU A 49 -18.34 -46.59 46.27
N ASP A 50 -18.54 -47.81 46.75
CA ASP A 50 -17.64 -48.94 46.69
C ASP A 50 -17.27 -49.28 45.24
N ASN A 51 -16.01 -49.02 44.86
CA ASN A 51 -15.43 -49.62 43.67
C ASN A 51 -14.87 -50.99 44.01
N ASN A 52 -15.76 -51.97 44.18
CA ASN A 52 -15.43 -53.36 43.92
C ASN A 52 -15.71 -53.64 42.43
N LEU A 53 -15.01 -52.92 41.55
CA LEU A 53 -14.99 -53.23 40.13
C LEU A 53 -13.90 -54.26 39.89
N SER A 54 -14.23 -55.29 39.11
CA SER A 54 -13.22 -56.24 38.66
C SER A 54 -12.11 -55.49 37.90
N PRO A 55 -10.86 -56.01 37.86
CA PRO A 55 -9.76 -55.36 37.12
C PRO A 55 -10.09 -55.04 35.65
N SER A 56 -11.09 -55.69 35.06
CA SER A 56 -11.52 -55.46 33.68
C SER A 56 -12.38 -54.19 33.52
N GLU A 57 -13.18 -53.80 34.50
CA GLU A 57 -14.10 -52.65 34.39
C GLU A 57 -13.39 -51.31 34.67
N SER A 58 -12.39 -51.30 35.58
CA SER A 58 -11.47 -50.16 35.75
C SER A 58 -10.63 -49.90 34.49
N CYS A 59 -10.19 -50.98 33.83
CA CYS A 59 -9.49 -50.91 32.55
C CYS A 59 -10.40 -50.38 31.43
N ALA A 60 -11.66 -50.83 31.38
CA ALA A 60 -12.66 -50.35 30.42
C ALA A 60 -12.95 -48.84 30.60
N SER A 61 -13.11 -48.37 31.84
CA SER A 61 -13.32 -46.94 32.12
C SER A 61 -12.12 -46.07 31.72
N GLN A 62 -10.90 -46.56 31.91
CA GLN A 62 -9.68 -45.84 31.49
C GLN A 62 -9.56 -45.78 29.96
N LEU A 63 -9.89 -46.88 29.26
CA LEU A 63 -9.92 -46.92 27.80
C LEU A 63 -10.92 -45.91 27.22
N GLU A 64 -12.11 -45.80 27.82
CA GLU A 64 -13.10 -44.80 27.40
C GLU A 64 -12.60 -43.36 27.63
N ALA A 65 -12.01 -43.07 28.80
CA ALA A 65 -11.45 -41.75 29.09
C ALA A 65 -10.35 -41.35 28.08
N THR A 66 -9.40 -42.25 27.81
CA THR A 66 -8.34 -42.04 26.83
C THR A 66 -8.90 -41.89 25.40
N SER A 67 -9.95 -42.63 25.04
CA SER A 67 -10.60 -42.48 23.72
C SER A 67 -11.24 -41.10 23.54
N ARG A 68 -11.88 -40.57 24.60
CA ARG A 68 -12.49 -39.24 24.58
C ARG A 68 -11.44 -38.14 24.50
N GLU A 69 -10.34 -38.28 25.21
CA GLU A 69 -9.18 -37.37 25.09
C GLU A 69 -8.57 -37.41 23.69
N PHE A 70 -8.42 -38.60 23.10
CA PHE A 70 -7.93 -38.75 21.74
C PHE A 70 -8.83 -38.05 20.71
N ILE A 71 -10.15 -38.19 20.83
CA ILE A 71 -11.11 -37.51 19.96
C ILE A 71 -10.98 -36.00 20.10
N LYS A 72 -10.92 -35.47 21.33
CA LYS A 72 -10.74 -34.03 21.58
C LYS A 72 -9.46 -33.49 20.95
N VAL A 73 -8.33 -34.16 21.17
CA VAL A 73 -7.03 -33.74 20.59
C VAL A 73 -7.06 -33.80 19.06
N ARG A 74 -7.70 -34.82 18.48
CA ARG A 74 -7.86 -34.94 17.04
C ARG A 74 -8.71 -33.80 16.47
N ASP A 75 -9.79 -33.45 17.14
CA ASP A 75 -10.68 -32.37 16.70
C ASP A 75 -10.00 -31.00 16.83
N ASP A 76 -9.27 -30.75 17.91
CA ASP A 76 -8.45 -29.54 18.10
C ASP A 76 -7.33 -29.43 17.05
N TYR A 77 -6.70 -30.57 16.71
CA TYR A 77 -5.69 -30.63 15.65
C TYR A 77 -6.28 -30.31 14.28
N LEU A 78 -7.44 -30.89 13.94
CA LEU A 78 -8.14 -30.59 12.67
C LEU A 78 -8.56 -29.13 12.60
N LYS A 79 -9.05 -28.56 13.71
CA LYS A 79 -9.37 -27.13 13.80
C LYS A 79 -8.13 -26.27 13.60
N SER A 80 -7.01 -26.61 14.25
CA SER A 80 -5.75 -25.87 14.09
C SER A 80 -5.24 -25.89 12.65
N ILE A 81 -5.39 -27.02 11.94
CA ILE A 81 -5.07 -27.12 10.51
C ILE A 81 -5.97 -26.19 9.68
N ALA A 82 -7.27 -26.16 9.98
CA ALA A 82 -8.22 -25.30 9.28
C ALA A 82 -7.89 -23.81 9.50
N ASP A 83 -7.62 -23.42 10.74
CA ASP A 83 -7.23 -22.06 11.10
C ASP A 83 -5.93 -21.66 10.40
N PHE A 84 -4.94 -22.57 10.34
CA PHE A 84 -3.68 -22.32 9.62
C PHE A 84 -3.90 -22.13 8.11
N ARG A 85 -4.76 -22.92 7.48
CA ARG A 85 -5.09 -22.76 6.05
C ARG A 85 -5.83 -21.44 5.78
N ASN A 86 -6.75 -21.05 6.66
CA ASN A 86 -7.44 -19.76 6.58
C ASN A 86 -6.46 -18.59 6.76
N LEU A 87 -5.50 -18.71 7.68
CA LEU A 87 -4.44 -17.73 7.87
C LEU A 87 -3.58 -17.62 6.60
N GLN A 88 -3.12 -18.73 6.03
CA GLN A 88 -2.35 -18.71 4.78
C GLN A 88 -3.10 -18.02 3.63
N ALA A 89 -4.40 -18.32 3.48
CA ALA A 89 -5.22 -17.73 2.43
C ALA A 89 -5.45 -16.22 2.65
N SER A 90 -5.69 -15.79 3.89
CA SER A 90 -5.86 -14.37 4.22
C SER A 90 -4.55 -13.60 4.08
N THR A 91 -3.45 -14.11 4.64
CA THR A 91 -2.12 -13.49 4.51
C THR A 91 -1.70 -13.34 3.05
N LYS A 92 -1.99 -14.32 2.18
CA LYS A 92 -1.69 -14.18 0.74
C LYS A 92 -2.43 -12.99 0.11
N ARG A 93 -3.73 -12.84 0.41
CA ARG A 93 -4.54 -11.71 -0.08
C ARG A 93 -4.03 -10.38 0.49
N GLU A 94 -3.75 -10.32 1.79
CA GLU A 94 -3.21 -9.13 2.45
C GLU A 94 -1.86 -8.71 1.88
N ILE A 95 -0.99 -9.67 1.55
CA ILE A 95 0.30 -9.40 0.89
C ILE A 95 0.06 -8.79 -0.49
N ASP A 96 -0.85 -9.35 -1.29
CA ASP A 96 -1.12 -8.83 -2.63
C ASP A 96 -1.77 -7.43 -2.58
N ASP A 97 -2.69 -7.20 -1.65
CA ASP A 97 -3.28 -5.89 -1.40
C ASP A 97 -2.25 -4.87 -0.91
N THR A 98 -1.33 -5.30 -0.05
CA THR A 98 -0.23 -4.45 0.44
C THR A 98 0.70 -4.06 -0.70
N LYS A 99 1.05 -4.99 -1.60
CA LYS A 99 1.84 -4.66 -2.80
C LYS A 99 1.14 -3.61 -3.66
N GLN A 100 -0.15 -3.78 -3.91
CA GLN A 100 -0.94 -2.80 -4.67
C GLN A 100 -0.96 -1.43 -3.99
N ARG A 101 -1.12 -1.39 -2.66
CA ARG A 101 -1.12 -0.15 -1.87
C ARG A 101 0.24 0.55 -1.87
N VAL A 102 1.33 -0.21 -1.74
CA VAL A 102 2.70 0.32 -1.80
C VAL A 102 3.00 0.89 -3.19
N LEU A 103 2.60 0.20 -4.26
CA LEU A 103 2.72 0.72 -5.63
C LEU A 103 1.91 2.01 -5.82
N LYS A 104 0.72 2.11 -5.19
CA LYS A 104 -0.10 3.32 -5.21
C LYS A 104 0.58 4.49 -4.49
N TRP A 105 1.22 4.26 -3.34
CA TRP A 105 1.99 5.28 -2.64
C TRP A 105 3.21 5.71 -3.46
N PHE A 106 3.94 4.76 -4.02
CA PHE A 106 5.06 5.05 -4.92
C PHE A 106 4.64 5.89 -6.12
N ALA A 107 3.51 5.57 -6.75
CA ALA A 107 2.96 6.36 -7.85
C ALA A 107 2.58 7.78 -7.42
N ARG A 108 2.11 7.97 -6.19
CA ARG A 108 1.79 9.29 -5.63
C ARG A 108 3.06 10.13 -5.45
N ASP A 109 4.13 9.54 -4.93
CA ASP A 109 5.40 10.25 -4.71
C ASP A 109 6.06 10.62 -6.04
N LEU A 110 5.95 9.77 -7.07
CA LEU A 110 6.53 10.02 -8.38
C LEU A 110 5.78 11.09 -9.19
N MET A 111 4.49 11.32 -8.88
CA MET A 111 3.65 12.32 -9.55
C MET A 111 4.21 13.74 -9.43
N GLU A 112 4.74 14.11 -8.26
CA GLU A 112 5.36 15.43 -8.05
C GLU A 112 6.55 15.64 -9.01
N THR A 113 7.30 14.57 -9.29
CA THR A 113 8.43 14.63 -10.23
C THR A 113 7.94 14.87 -11.66
N VAL A 114 6.84 14.24 -12.07
CA VAL A 114 6.22 14.48 -13.39
C VAL A 114 5.76 15.93 -13.52
N ASP A 115 5.13 16.48 -12.47
CA ASP A 115 4.69 17.88 -12.47
C ASP A 115 5.86 18.86 -12.51
N HIS A 116 7.01 18.52 -11.89
CA HIS A 116 8.22 19.34 -12.00
C HIS A 116 8.73 19.41 -13.45
N PHE A 117 8.67 18.31 -14.19
CA PHE A 117 9.00 18.33 -15.62
C PHE A 117 8.02 19.20 -16.41
N ASP A 118 6.71 19.07 -16.18
CA ASP A 118 5.70 19.93 -16.81
C ASP A 118 5.93 21.41 -16.50
N SER A 119 6.19 21.75 -15.24
CA SER A 119 6.46 23.13 -14.80
C SER A 119 7.75 23.67 -15.42
N ALA A 120 8.80 22.85 -15.49
CA ALA A 120 10.06 23.24 -16.12
C ALA A 120 9.86 23.53 -17.60
N LEU A 121 9.15 22.66 -18.33
CA LEU A 121 8.86 22.85 -19.76
C LEU A 121 7.93 24.05 -20.03
N GLN A 122 6.99 24.35 -19.13
CA GLN A 122 6.12 25.52 -19.26
C GLN A 122 6.88 26.83 -19.07
N LYS A 123 7.78 26.91 -18.08
CA LYS A 123 8.57 28.13 -17.76
C LYS A 123 9.58 28.51 -18.83
N ILE A 124 9.92 27.58 -19.72
CA ILE A 124 10.86 27.84 -20.81
C ILE A 124 10.22 28.83 -21.81
N PRO A 125 10.90 29.95 -22.12
CA PRO A 125 10.42 30.94 -23.09
C PRO A 125 10.11 30.30 -24.45
N PRO A 126 9.16 30.87 -25.23
CA PRO A 126 8.82 30.37 -26.55
C PRO A 126 10.01 30.43 -27.53
N GLU A 127 11.03 31.24 -27.25
CA GLU A 127 12.29 31.32 -28.01
C GLU A 127 13.03 29.98 -28.07
N TRP A 128 12.84 29.09 -27.10
CA TRP A 128 13.47 27.76 -27.06
C TRP A 128 12.49 26.64 -27.47
N LYS A 129 11.19 26.94 -27.55
CA LYS A 129 10.15 26.00 -28.00
C LYS A 129 10.10 26.10 -29.52
N LEU A 130 10.59 25.06 -30.19
CA LEU A 130 10.89 25.04 -31.63
C LEU A 130 9.64 25.02 -32.54
N GLU A 131 8.54 25.67 -32.18
CA GLU A 131 7.33 25.78 -33.01
C GLU A 131 7.52 26.75 -34.20
N GLY A 132 8.63 27.50 -34.28
CA GLY A 132 8.86 28.48 -35.35
C GLY A 132 10.29 28.64 -35.88
N TYR A 133 11.28 27.92 -35.36
CA TYR A 133 12.68 28.06 -35.80
C TYR A 133 13.06 26.92 -36.75
N VAL A 134 13.40 27.26 -38.00
CA VAL A 134 14.01 26.32 -38.95
C VAL A 134 15.43 26.02 -38.43
N ALA A 135 15.84 24.75 -38.44
CA ALA A 135 17.15 24.27 -37.96
C ALA A 135 18.36 25.08 -38.52
N THR A 136 18.17 25.80 -39.62
CA THR A 136 19.15 26.69 -40.25
C THR A 136 19.50 27.93 -39.43
N ASP A 137 18.57 28.50 -38.66
CA ASP A 137 18.80 29.73 -37.90
C ASP A 137 19.39 29.45 -36.50
N LEU A 138 19.29 28.21 -36.04
CA LEU A 138 19.81 27.75 -34.74
C LEU A 138 21.35 27.66 -34.73
N HIS A 139 21.96 27.36 -35.88
CA HIS A 139 23.42 27.33 -36.04
C HIS A 139 24.10 28.71 -35.96
N ALA A 140 23.34 29.80 -36.05
CA ALA A 140 23.88 31.16 -35.94
C ALA A 140 24.26 31.54 -34.49
N ASN A 141 23.67 30.88 -33.49
CA ASN A 141 23.93 31.13 -32.07
C ASN A 141 24.21 29.81 -31.34
N PRO A 142 25.49 29.46 -31.06
CA PRO A 142 25.83 28.16 -30.46
C PRO A 142 25.14 27.93 -29.10
N LYS A 143 24.91 29.01 -28.33
CA LYS A 143 24.21 28.94 -27.04
C LYS A 143 22.73 28.58 -27.15
N LEU A 144 22.05 28.96 -28.25
CA LEU A 144 20.65 28.59 -28.46
C LEU A 144 20.51 27.13 -28.87
N LEU A 145 21.49 26.60 -29.62
CA LEU A 145 21.56 25.18 -29.97
C LEU A 145 21.70 24.31 -28.72
N GLU A 146 22.64 24.63 -27.81
CA GLU A 146 22.82 23.89 -26.55
C GLU A 146 21.56 23.88 -25.68
N LEU A 147 20.83 25.01 -25.63
CA LEU A 147 19.59 25.12 -24.87
C LEU A 147 18.44 24.31 -25.51
N PHE A 148 18.39 24.26 -26.85
CA PHE A 148 17.43 23.44 -27.56
C PHE A 148 17.69 21.95 -27.36
N GLU A 149 18.94 21.50 -27.48
CA GLU A 149 19.32 20.10 -27.21
C GLU A 149 18.97 19.68 -25.77
N LEU A 150 19.13 20.59 -24.80
CA LEU A 150 18.69 20.37 -23.43
C LEU A 150 17.16 20.24 -23.33
N TYR A 151 16.40 21.13 -23.96
CA TYR A 151 14.94 21.07 -24.00
C TYR A 151 14.44 19.75 -24.60
N GLU A 152 15.00 19.35 -25.74
CA GLU A 152 14.67 18.09 -26.41
C GLU A 152 15.00 16.89 -25.51
N GLY A 153 16.19 16.87 -24.90
CA GLY A 153 16.59 15.82 -23.96
C GLY A 153 15.66 15.70 -22.75
N MET A 154 15.21 16.83 -22.21
CA MET A 154 14.21 16.85 -21.13
C MET A 154 12.85 16.32 -21.59
N GLN A 155 12.38 16.74 -22.76
CA GLN A 155 11.10 16.30 -23.31
C GLN A 155 11.11 14.79 -23.61
N LEU A 156 12.21 14.26 -24.15
CA LEU A 156 12.39 12.82 -24.37
C LEU A 156 12.35 12.05 -23.04
N THR A 157 13.02 12.55 -22.01
CA THR A 157 13.04 11.92 -20.68
C THR A 157 11.64 11.90 -20.05
N GLN A 158 10.90 13.01 -20.13
CA GLN A 158 9.51 13.08 -19.66
C GLN A 158 8.63 12.07 -20.41
N ASN A 159 8.73 12.01 -21.74
CA ASN A 159 7.96 11.07 -22.55
C ASN A 159 8.24 9.61 -22.20
N VAL A 160 9.50 9.26 -21.91
CA VAL A 160 9.87 7.91 -21.46
C VAL A 160 9.25 7.65 -20.08
N LEU A 161 9.35 8.60 -19.16
CA LEU A 161 8.76 8.49 -17.82
C LEU A 161 7.23 8.27 -17.91
N GLU A 162 6.51 9.08 -18.67
CA GLU A 162 5.06 8.94 -18.86
C GLU A 162 4.68 7.58 -19.48
N LYS A 163 5.44 7.10 -20.47
CA LYS A 163 5.23 5.76 -21.05
C LYS A 163 5.44 4.65 -20.02
N THR A 164 6.46 4.77 -19.17
CA THR A 164 6.69 3.77 -18.11
C THR A 164 5.58 3.78 -17.07
N LEU A 165 5.11 4.97 -16.67
CA LEU A 165 3.99 5.13 -15.74
C LEU A 165 2.68 4.55 -16.30
N ALA A 166 2.40 4.80 -17.59
CA ALA A 166 1.25 4.24 -18.29
C ALA A 166 1.28 2.70 -18.31
N ALA A 167 2.46 2.09 -18.49
CA ALA A 167 2.61 0.63 -18.45
C ALA A 167 2.26 0.02 -17.08
N TYR A 168 2.49 0.75 -15.98
CA TYR A 168 2.07 0.37 -14.62
C TYR A 168 0.61 0.73 -14.30
N GLY A 169 -0.11 1.30 -15.27
CA GLY A 169 -1.53 1.64 -15.18
C GLY A 169 -1.80 3.02 -14.57
N LEU A 170 -0.81 3.91 -14.55
CA LEU A 170 -0.98 5.33 -14.17
C LEU A 170 -1.17 6.17 -15.44
N THR A 171 -2.35 6.76 -15.60
CA THR A 171 -2.69 7.60 -16.76
C THR A 171 -2.97 9.03 -16.31
N LYS A 172 -2.27 9.99 -16.93
CA LYS A 172 -2.57 11.42 -16.82
C LYS A 172 -3.85 11.71 -17.59
N PHE A 173 -4.73 12.55 -17.05
CA PHE A 173 -5.92 13.00 -17.74
C PHE A 173 -6.03 14.52 -17.68
N ASP A 174 -6.47 15.11 -18.79
CA ASP A 174 -6.61 16.55 -18.97
C ASP A 174 -8.06 16.86 -19.37
N PRO A 175 -8.93 17.26 -18.41
CA PRO A 175 -10.37 17.37 -18.66
C PRO A 175 -10.83 18.69 -19.30
N VAL A 176 -9.95 19.45 -19.97
CA VAL A 176 -10.37 20.71 -20.64
C VAL A 176 -11.51 20.46 -21.62
N GLY A 177 -12.58 21.26 -21.51
CA GLY A 177 -13.77 21.17 -22.35
C GLY A 177 -14.73 20.01 -21.98
N LEU A 178 -14.41 19.19 -20.98
CA LEU A 178 -15.32 18.16 -20.47
C LEU A 178 -16.24 18.71 -19.38
N LYS A 179 -17.39 18.05 -19.21
CA LYS A 179 -18.30 18.34 -18.09
C LYS A 179 -17.62 18.05 -16.76
N PHE A 180 -17.85 18.91 -15.77
CA PHE A 180 -17.30 18.73 -14.43
C PHE A 180 -17.84 17.45 -13.76
N ASP A 181 -16.93 16.59 -13.29
CA ASP A 181 -17.23 15.39 -12.48
C ASP A 181 -16.60 15.54 -11.09
N PRO A 182 -17.39 15.60 -10.00
CA PRO A 182 -16.89 15.69 -8.63
C PRO A 182 -15.97 14.54 -8.19
N VAL A 183 -16.02 13.37 -8.84
CA VAL A 183 -15.17 12.22 -8.49
C VAL A 183 -13.75 12.40 -9.00
N LEU A 184 -13.60 13.03 -10.17
CA LEU A 184 -12.32 13.18 -10.87
C LEU A 184 -11.75 14.59 -10.76
N HIS A 185 -12.59 15.61 -10.49
CA HIS A 185 -12.20 17.02 -10.56
C HIS A 185 -12.43 17.73 -9.22
N VAL A 186 -11.51 18.62 -8.88
CA VAL A 186 -11.64 19.58 -7.77
C VAL A 186 -11.75 20.97 -8.37
N LYS A 187 -12.91 21.61 -8.18
CA LYS A 187 -13.14 23.01 -8.59
C LYS A 187 -12.36 23.93 -7.65
N VAL A 188 -11.43 24.70 -8.19
CA VAL A 188 -10.63 25.68 -7.44
C VAL A 188 -11.13 27.10 -7.70
N ARG A 189 -11.55 27.39 -8.93
CA ARG A 189 -12.02 28.71 -9.34
C ARG A 189 -13.22 28.57 -10.27
N GLU A 190 -14.07 29.58 -10.28
CA GLU A 190 -15.14 29.75 -11.26
C GLU A 190 -14.76 30.86 -12.24
N VAL A 191 -15.05 30.63 -13.52
CA VAL A 191 -14.81 31.60 -14.60
C VAL A 191 -16.13 31.80 -15.33
N PHE A 192 -16.42 33.02 -15.78
CA PHE A 192 -17.68 33.28 -16.46
C PHE A 192 -17.69 32.64 -17.86
N ALA A 193 -18.80 32.01 -18.22
CA ALA A 193 -18.98 31.34 -19.51
C ALA A 193 -18.74 32.29 -20.71
N ASP A 194 -19.07 33.58 -20.57
CA ASP A 194 -18.90 34.58 -21.63
C ASP A 194 -17.42 34.85 -21.96
N GLU A 195 -16.52 34.72 -20.99
CA GLU A 195 -15.08 34.94 -21.20
C GLU A 195 -14.42 33.79 -21.97
N THR A 196 -15.00 32.58 -21.86
CA THR A 196 -14.41 31.35 -22.40
C THR A 196 -15.18 30.81 -23.60
N GLY A 197 -16.43 31.26 -23.82
CA GLY A 197 -17.31 30.77 -24.87
C GLY A 197 -17.78 29.32 -24.69
N MET A 198 -17.64 28.75 -23.49
CA MET A 198 -18.01 27.36 -23.18
C MET A 198 -19.32 27.27 -22.40
N HIS A 199 -20.02 26.14 -22.50
CA HIS A 199 -21.24 25.91 -21.73
C HIS A 199 -20.98 25.93 -20.22
N PRO A 200 -21.92 26.45 -19.40
CA PRO A 200 -21.83 26.40 -17.95
C PRO A 200 -21.66 24.97 -17.41
N GLY A 201 -20.89 24.82 -16.33
CA GLY A 201 -20.57 23.52 -15.73
C GLY A 201 -19.52 22.70 -16.50
N THR A 202 -18.76 23.35 -17.39
CA THR A 202 -17.67 22.74 -18.16
C THR A 202 -16.33 23.16 -17.57
N VAL A 203 -15.32 22.31 -17.69
CA VAL A 203 -13.94 22.65 -17.30
C VAL A 203 -13.36 23.63 -18.33
N ALA A 204 -13.16 24.88 -17.91
CA ALA A 204 -12.55 25.93 -18.72
C ALA A 204 -11.04 25.71 -18.87
N LYS A 205 -10.38 25.46 -17.74
CA LYS A 205 -8.91 25.32 -17.67
C LYS A 205 -8.51 24.36 -16.55
N VAL A 206 -7.41 23.65 -16.78
CA VAL A 206 -6.80 22.77 -15.78
C VAL A 206 -5.58 23.46 -15.20
N LEU A 207 -5.58 23.64 -13.88
CA LEU A 207 -4.48 24.26 -13.13
C LEU A 207 -3.45 23.22 -12.72
N GLU A 208 -3.91 22.04 -12.33
CA GLU A 208 -3.06 20.91 -11.95
C GLU A 208 -3.65 19.64 -12.55
N THR A 209 -2.85 18.90 -13.30
CA THR A 209 -3.29 17.71 -14.03
C THR A 209 -3.64 16.56 -13.08
N GLY A 210 -4.70 15.83 -13.39
CA GLY A 210 -5.14 14.69 -12.60
C GLY A 210 -4.49 13.39 -13.05
N PHE A 211 -4.46 12.41 -12.14
CA PHE A 211 -3.92 11.07 -12.39
C PHE A 211 -4.88 9.98 -11.92
N ILE A 212 -5.09 9.01 -12.81
CA ILE A 212 -5.90 7.81 -12.55
C ILE A 212 -4.98 6.59 -12.54
N TRP A 213 -5.13 5.74 -11.52
CA TRP A 213 -4.40 4.49 -11.38
C TRP A 213 -5.36 3.31 -11.44
N LYS A 214 -5.25 2.47 -12.48
CA LYS A 214 -6.09 1.27 -12.69
C LYS A 214 -7.60 1.52 -12.49
N GLY A 215 -8.09 2.68 -12.94
CA GLY A 215 -9.50 3.09 -12.81
C GLY A 215 -9.87 3.76 -11.48
N GLN A 216 -8.94 3.91 -10.53
CA GLN A 216 -9.14 4.69 -9.31
C GLN A 216 -8.46 6.05 -9.42
N CYS A 217 -9.15 7.11 -9.01
CA CYS A 217 -8.55 8.44 -8.91
C CYS A 217 -7.43 8.43 -7.84
N LEU A 218 -6.20 8.76 -8.24
CA LEU A 218 -5.07 8.91 -7.33
C LEU A 218 -4.95 10.36 -6.87
N ARG A 219 -4.97 11.28 -7.84
CA ARG A 219 -5.07 12.72 -7.63
C ARG A 219 -6.14 13.28 -8.59
N PRO A 220 -7.16 13.99 -8.07
CA PRO A 220 -8.11 14.67 -8.92
C PRO A 220 -7.47 15.88 -9.61
N ALA A 221 -7.93 16.19 -10.82
CA ALA A 221 -7.48 17.38 -11.53
C ALA A 221 -8.03 18.64 -10.85
N LYS A 222 -7.20 19.65 -10.63
CA LYS A 222 -7.67 20.95 -10.16
C LYS A 222 -8.07 21.79 -11.35
N VAL A 223 -9.32 22.23 -11.36
CA VAL A 223 -9.94 22.84 -12.53
C VAL A 223 -10.62 24.16 -12.22
N GLU A 224 -10.67 25.01 -13.24
CA GLU A 224 -11.53 26.16 -13.33
C GLU A 224 -12.81 25.75 -14.06
N VAL A 225 -13.97 26.00 -13.46
CA VAL A 225 -15.28 25.60 -14.02
C VAL A 225 -16.02 26.83 -14.51
N THR A 226 -16.67 26.73 -15.66
CA THR A 226 -17.51 27.80 -16.17
C THR A 226 -18.81 27.91 -15.39
N VAL A 227 -19.19 29.14 -15.05
CA VAL A 227 -20.50 29.46 -14.44
C VAL A 227 -21.27 30.42 -15.34
N GLU A 228 -22.59 30.40 -15.22
CA GLU A 228 -23.45 31.39 -15.88
C GLU A 228 -23.16 32.78 -15.33
N ASN A 229 -23.17 33.77 -16.21
CA ASN A 229 -22.94 35.16 -15.86
C ASN A 229 -24.26 35.73 -15.30
N ASN A 230 -24.48 35.60 -13.99
CA ASN A 230 -25.56 36.33 -13.33
C ASN A 230 -25.02 37.70 -12.93
N GLU A 231 -25.47 38.75 -13.64
CA GLU A 231 -25.01 40.13 -13.47
C GLU A 231 -25.24 40.71 -12.04
N GLU A 232 -25.97 40.01 -11.17
CA GLU A 232 -26.29 40.43 -9.80
C GLU A 232 -25.13 40.24 -8.79
N GLU A 233 -24.15 39.36 -9.05
CA GLU A 233 -23.04 39.08 -8.11
C GLU A 233 -21.75 39.88 -8.42
N ARG A 234 -21.71 40.62 -9.54
CA ARG A 234 -20.53 41.41 -9.94
C ARG A 234 -20.28 42.64 -9.05
N SER A 235 -21.26 43.08 -8.25
CA SER A 235 -21.12 44.27 -7.39
C SER A 235 -20.30 44.04 -6.12
N ASP A 236 -20.10 42.78 -5.70
CA ASP A 236 -19.57 42.50 -4.36
C ASP A 236 -18.05 42.26 -4.35
N VAL A 237 -17.45 41.98 -5.51
CA VAL A 237 -16.02 41.65 -5.64
C VAL A 237 -15.14 42.88 -5.94
N GLU A 238 -15.70 43.98 -6.43
CA GLU A 238 -14.93 45.19 -6.79
C GLU A 238 -14.72 46.18 -5.62
N THR A 239 -15.21 45.86 -4.41
CA THR A 239 -15.20 46.78 -3.26
C THR A 239 -14.25 46.44 -2.11
N GLU A 240 -13.35 45.45 -2.24
CA GLU A 240 -12.34 45.13 -1.21
C GLU A 240 -10.89 45.33 -1.67
#